data_AF-A0A847IQ04-F1
#
_entry.id   AF-A0A847IQ04-F1
#
_cell.length_a   1.000
_cell.length_b   1.000
_cell.length_c   1.000
_cell.angle_alpha   90.00
_cell.angle_beta   90.00
_cell.angle_gamma   90.00
#
_symmetry.space_group_name_H-M   'P 1'
#
loop_
_entity.id
_entity.type
_entity.pdbx_description
1 polymer ?
#
loop_
_entity_poly.entity_id
_entity_poly.type
_entity_poly.pdbx_seq_one_letter_code
_entity_poly.pdbx_strand_id
1 'polypeptide(L)'
;MNHKIRTLILLLTTGILAVSCQGEGGYPATYNFGSRANITFSEVTSTSTPGLRELAEMLTQKRNDIQKDFQFDWTVTSSGSTREAAMENAVGKGIASFTSSIVTNFDLEMQSFEEEFATRKQELSQDLSREAGSVKFTVHLYLTAEDAVAQAYEMPLAVSRTYTFECRGKNESY
;
A
#
# COMPACT_ATOMS: atom_id res chain seq x y z
N MET A 1 -0.23 20.39 47.95
CA MET A 1 1.13 20.97 47.85
C MET A 1 1.99 20.00 47.07
N ASN A 2 2.19 20.20 45.76
CA ASN A 2 3.27 20.98 45.14
C ASN A 2 4.67 20.57 45.64
N HIS A 3 5.50 19.91 44.79
CA HIS A 3 6.54 20.65 44.09
C HIS A 3 7.27 19.86 42.99
N LYS A 4 7.42 20.56 41.85
CA LYS A 4 8.30 20.26 40.71
C LYS A 4 9.76 20.37 41.15
N ILE A 5 10.65 19.56 40.58
CA ILE A 5 12.07 19.91 40.48
C ILE A 5 12.46 19.91 39.00
N ARG A 6 12.63 21.13 38.51
CA ARG A 6 13.45 21.47 37.34
C ARG A 6 14.90 21.20 37.70
N THR A 7 15.63 20.48 36.85
CA THR A 7 17.09 20.55 36.85
C THR A 7 17.55 20.85 35.44
N LEU A 8 17.92 22.12 35.27
CA LEU A 8 18.64 22.65 34.14
C LEU A 8 20.13 22.49 34.45
N ILE A 9 20.91 21.81 33.62
CA ILE A 9 22.36 21.97 33.58
C ILE A 9 22.76 22.16 32.12
N LEU A 10 23.05 23.41 31.79
CA LEU A 10 23.96 23.78 30.70
C LEU A 10 25.39 23.40 31.13
N LEU A 11 26.16 22.78 30.23
CA LEU A 11 27.56 23.15 30.00
C LEU A 11 28.08 22.58 28.67
N LEU A 12 28.59 23.50 27.86
CA LEU A 12 29.31 23.29 26.60
C LEU A 12 30.65 22.57 26.83
N THR A 13 30.99 21.65 25.92
CA THR A 13 32.38 21.45 25.47
C THR A 13 32.42 21.22 23.96
N THR A 14 32.87 22.25 23.25
CA THR A 14 33.51 22.18 21.94
C THR A 14 34.82 21.39 22.02
N GLY A 15 35.10 20.49 21.06
CA GLY A 15 36.45 19.93 20.92
C GLY A 15 36.60 18.58 20.20
N ILE A 16 36.19 18.54 18.93
CA ILE A 16 36.78 17.81 17.78
C ILE A 16 37.58 16.52 18.09
N LEU A 17 37.00 15.37 17.75
CA LEU A 17 37.77 14.28 17.13
C LEU A 17 37.27 14.14 15.70
N ALA A 18 38.21 14.36 14.78
CA ALA A 18 38.05 14.30 13.35
C ALA A 18 37.44 12.96 12.93
N VAL A 19 36.16 12.98 12.56
CA VAL A 19 35.66 12.01 11.59
C VAL A 19 36.00 12.62 10.25
N SER A 20 36.92 11.97 9.56
CA SER A 20 37.46 12.33 8.27
C SER A 20 36.44 13.04 7.38
N CYS A 21 36.77 14.27 6.98
CA CYS A 21 36.45 14.80 5.65
C CYS A 21 37.10 13.91 4.59
N GLN A 22 36.70 12.64 4.51
CA GLN A 22 36.75 11.90 3.26
C GLN A 22 35.49 12.34 2.54
N GLY A 23 35.65 13.29 1.62
CA GLY A 23 34.64 13.54 0.62
C GLY A 23 34.42 12.26 -0.16
N GLU A 24 33.37 11.51 0.17
CA GLU A 24 32.69 10.75 -0.84
C GLU A 24 31.86 11.76 -1.63
N GLY A 25 32.52 12.36 -2.63
CA GLY A 25 31.91 13.28 -3.58
C GLY A 25 30.76 12.59 -4.28
N GLY A 26 29.57 12.75 -3.73
CA GLY A 26 28.33 12.30 -4.30
C GLY A 26 27.32 13.44 -4.34
N TYR A 27 26.40 13.38 -5.29
CA TYR A 27 25.24 14.24 -5.38
C TYR A 27 24.14 13.66 -4.46
N PRO A 28 23.87 14.25 -3.27
CA PRO A 28 22.72 13.84 -2.48
C PRO A 28 21.43 14.36 -3.11
N ALA A 29 20.41 13.52 -3.18
CA ALA A 29 19.10 13.88 -3.69
C ALA A 29 17.98 13.15 -2.94
N THR A 30 16.84 13.81 -2.86
CA THR A 30 15.62 13.28 -2.26
C THR A 30 14.53 13.24 -3.32
N TYR A 31 13.81 12.13 -3.38
CA TYR A 31 12.73 11.89 -4.35
C TYR A 31 11.48 11.41 -3.62
N ASN A 32 10.31 11.81 -4.10
CA ASN A 32 9.03 11.34 -3.61
C ASN A 32 8.58 10.07 -4.33
N PHE A 33 8.09 9.11 -3.55
CA PHE A 33 7.49 7.86 -4.00
C PHE A 33 6.10 7.73 -3.41
N GLY A 34 5.23 7.03 -4.13
CA GLY A 34 3.84 6.85 -3.73
C GLY A 34 3.38 5.41 -3.94
N SER A 35 2.80 4.82 -2.90
CA SER A 35 2.06 3.56 -3.02
C SER A 35 0.64 3.89 -3.43
N ARG A 36 0.11 3.18 -4.43
CA ARG A 36 -1.24 3.38 -4.97
C ARG A 36 -1.91 2.03 -5.15
N ALA A 37 -3.23 2.02 -5.08
CA ALA A 37 -4.03 0.83 -5.31
C ALA A 37 -4.79 0.94 -6.62
N ASN A 38 -4.72 -0.08 -7.46
CA ASN A 38 -5.63 -0.23 -8.59
C ASN A 38 -6.75 -1.17 -8.17
N ILE A 39 -7.97 -0.63 -8.14
CA ILE A 39 -9.14 -1.33 -7.63
C ILE A 39 -10.20 -1.36 -8.72
N THR A 40 -10.64 -2.56 -9.09
CA THR A 40 -11.80 -2.76 -9.95
C THR A 40 -12.91 -3.41 -9.13
N PHE A 41 -14.13 -2.89 -9.24
CA PHE A 41 -15.28 -3.38 -8.49
C PHE A 41 -16.51 -3.48 -9.39
N SER A 42 -17.17 -4.63 -9.37
CA SER A 42 -18.49 -4.82 -9.98
C SER A 42 -19.52 -5.01 -8.86
N GLU A 43 -20.27 -3.95 -8.59
CA GLU A 43 -21.30 -3.91 -7.54
C GLU A 43 -22.62 -4.52 -8.02
N VAL A 44 -23.37 -5.13 -7.09
CA VAL A 44 -24.74 -5.59 -7.31
C VAL A 44 -25.70 -4.59 -6.67
N THR A 45 -26.53 -3.93 -7.48
CA THR A 45 -27.44 -2.84 -7.03
C THR A 45 -28.90 -3.29 -6.82
N SER A 46 -29.21 -4.58 -7.00
CA SER A 46 -30.59 -5.08 -6.85
C SER A 46 -30.98 -5.31 -5.40
N THR A 47 -32.18 -4.87 -5.02
CA THR A 47 -32.78 -5.16 -3.70
C THR A 47 -33.21 -6.62 -3.56
N SER A 48 -33.28 -7.38 -4.65
CA SER A 48 -33.66 -8.80 -4.66
C SER A 48 -32.49 -9.76 -4.43
N THR A 49 -31.30 -9.24 -4.14
CA THR A 49 -30.07 -10.01 -3.94
C THR A 49 -29.36 -9.65 -2.63
N PRO A 50 -30.01 -9.89 -1.47
CA PRO A 50 -29.49 -9.45 -0.17
C PRO A 50 -28.13 -10.06 0.20
N GLY A 51 -27.85 -11.32 -0.13
CA GLY A 51 -26.57 -11.97 0.14
C GLY A 51 -25.43 -11.40 -0.71
N LEU A 52 -25.66 -11.18 -2.01
CA LEU A 52 -24.68 -10.53 -2.88
C LEU A 52 -24.42 -9.07 -2.46
N ARG A 53 -25.45 -8.35 -1.99
CA ARG A 53 -25.29 -7.02 -1.41
C ARG A 53 -24.47 -7.06 -0.13
N GLU A 54 -24.71 -8.07 0.70
CA GLU A 54 -23.90 -8.47 1.87
C GLU A 54 -22.39 -8.39 1.59
N LEU A 55 -22.01 -9.22 0.62
CA LEU A 55 -20.63 -9.35 0.15
C LEU A 55 -20.11 -8.07 -0.53
N ALA A 56 -20.96 -7.34 -1.25
CA ALA A 56 -20.57 -6.08 -1.88
C ALA A 56 -20.26 -4.99 -0.84
N GLU A 57 -21.03 -4.91 0.24
CA GLU A 57 -20.77 -4.00 1.36
C GLU A 57 -19.44 -4.33 2.04
N MET A 58 -19.18 -5.62 2.31
CA MET A 58 -17.90 -6.08 2.85
C MET A 58 -16.71 -5.72 1.96
N LEU A 59 -16.82 -5.93 0.64
CA LEU A 59 -15.78 -5.56 -0.32
C LEU A 59 -15.61 -4.04 -0.45
N THR A 60 -16.69 -3.28 -0.31
CA THR A 60 -16.64 -1.81 -0.27
C THR A 60 -15.91 -1.32 0.97
N GLN A 61 -16.16 -1.92 2.13
CA GLN A 61 -15.41 -1.62 3.35
C GLN A 61 -13.92 -1.94 3.15
N LYS A 62 -13.60 -3.12 2.61
CA LYS A 62 -12.21 -3.50 2.36
C LYS A 62 -11.51 -2.58 1.36
N ARG A 63 -12.21 -2.12 0.32
CA ARG A 63 -11.71 -1.06 -0.58
C ARG A 63 -11.30 0.18 0.22
N ASN A 64 -12.17 0.67 1.10
CA ASN A 64 -11.91 1.89 1.88
C ASN A 64 -10.71 1.70 2.82
N ASP A 65 -10.60 0.55 3.47
CA ASP A 65 -9.45 0.19 4.31
C ASP A 65 -8.15 0.22 3.49
N ILE A 66 -8.14 -0.44 2.31
CA ILE A 66 -6.96 -0.47 1.44
C ILE A 66 -6.57 0.96 1.00
N GLN A 67 -7.56 1.77 0.63
CA GLN A 67 -7.30 3.15 0.21
C GLN A 67 -6.73 4.00 1.33
N LYS A 68 -7.09 3.73 2.58
CA LYS A 68 -6.61 4.43 3.77
C LYS A 68 -5.21 3.95 4.19
N ASP A 69 -4.99 2.65 4.20
CA ASP A 69 -3.82 2.06 4.86
C ASP A 69 -2.63 1.82 3.89
N PHE A 70 -2.89 1.71 2.58
CA PHE A 70 -1.85 1.43 1.57
C PHE A 70 -1.65 2.50 0.51
N GLN A 71 -2.42 3.60 0.53
CA GLN A 71 -2.19 4.73 -0.36
C GLN A 71 -1.61 5.92 0.38
N PHE A 72 -0.30 6.09 0.27
CA PHE A 72 0.43 7.17 0.91
C PHE A 72 1.72 7.46 0.15
N ASP A 73 2.32 8.61 0.47
CA ASP A 73 3.58 9.07 -0.09
C ASP A 73 4.69 9.06 0.95
N TRP A 74 5.92 8.86 0.50
CA TRP A 74 7.11 8.98 1.32
C TRP A 74 8.29 9.51 0.52
N THR A 75 9.28 10.02 1.23
CA THR A 75 10.53 10.52 0.64
C THR A 75 11.65 9.49 0.81
N VAL A 76 12.47 9.33 -0.22
CA VAL A 76 13.72 8.56 -0.14
C VAL A 76 14.88 9.47 -0.45
N THR A 77 15.82 9.57 0.49
CA THR A 77 17.09 10.28 0.29
C THR A 77 18.19 9.28 -0.05
N SER A 78 18.90 9.56 -1.13
CA SER A 78 20.05 8.77 -1.55
C SER A 78 21.16 9.64 -2.12
N SER A 79 22.32 9.03 -2.33
CA SER A 79 23.51 9.67 -2.89
C SER A 79 24.10 8.78 -3.97
N GLY A 80 24.81 9.40 -4.92
CA GLY A 80 25.55 8.71 -5.97
C GLY A 80 26.61 9.64 -6.56
N SER A 81 27.54 9.11 -7.35
CA SER A 81 28.61 9.92 -7.96
C SER A 81 28.08 10.97 -8.96
N THR A 82 26.87 10.75 -9.52
CA THR A 82 26.11 11.70 -10.33
C THR A 82 24.68 11.83 -9.83
N ARG A 83 23.91 12.77 -10.39
CA ARG A 83 22.47 12.89 -10.12
C ARG A 83 21.70 11.65 -10.55
N GLU A 84 22.06 11.07 -11.69
CA GLU A 84 21.45 9.85 -12.22
C GLU A 84 21.73 8.66 -11.29
N ALA A 85 22.97 8.51 -10.80
CA ALA A 85 23.30 7.48 -9.84
C ALA A 85 22.57 7.66 -8.50
N ALA A 86 22.39 8.92 -8.04
CA ALA A 86 21.60 9.21 -6.85
C ALA A 86 20.11 8.83 -7.05
N MET A 87 19.55 9.10 -8.23
CA MET A 87 18.19 8.71 -8.60
C MET A 87 18.04 7.18 -8.65
N GLU A 88 18.95 6.48 -9.33
CA GLU A 88 18.95 5.02 -9.42
C GLU A 88 18.98 4.37 -8.04
N ASN A 89 19.87 4.86 -7.16
CA ASN A 89 19.94 4.38 -5.79
C ASN A 89 18.66 4.69 -5.00
N ALA A 90 18.02 5.83 -5.23
CA ALA A 90 16.76 6.16 -4.60
C ALA A 90 15.61 5.28 -5.10
N VAL A 91 15.55 4.98 -6.41
CA VAL A 91 14.57 4.06 -7.01
C VAL A 91 14.75 2.65 -6.45
N GLY A 92 15.98 2.14 -6.38
CA GLY A 92 16.27 0.83 -5.80
C GLY A 92 15.81 0.73 -4.34
N LYS A 93 16.06 1.78 -3.54
CA LYS A 93 15.56 1.87 -2.16
C LYS A 93 14.03 1.96 -2.09
N GLY A 94 13.41 2.76 -2.96
CA GLY A 94 11.95 2.90 -3.04
C GLY A 94 11.27 1.57 -3.35
N ILE A 95 11.78 0.83 -4.34
CA ILE A 95 11.31 -0.52 -4.67
C ILE A 95 11.52 -1.47 -3.49
N ALA A 96 12.71 -1.49 -2.87
CA ALA A 96 13.00 -2.36 -1.74
C ALA A 96 12.07 -2.11 -0.54
N SER A 97 11.84 -0.85 -0.18
CA SER A 97 10.89 -0.46 0.87
C SER A 97 9.45 -0.84 0.52
N PHE A 98 9.03 -0.63 -0.73
CA PHE A 98 7.71 -1.04 -1.20
C PHE A 98 7.53 -2.55 -1.09
N THR A 99 8.46 -3.36 -1.60
CA THR A 99 8.33 -4.82 -1.60
C THR A 99 8.44 -5.44 -0.20
N SER A 100 9.44 -5.04 0.58
CA SER A 100 9.73 -5.71 1.87
C SER A 100 8.77 -5.35 3.01
N SER A 101 8.08 -4.21 2.91
CA SER A 101 7.21 -3.71 3.97
C SER A 101 5.77 -3.55 3.51
N ILE A 102 5.55 -2.76 2.45
CA ILE A 102 4.20 -2.41 2.00
C ILE A 102 3.51 -3.62 1.37
N VAL A 103 4.15 -4.27 0.40
CA VAL A 103 3.61 -5.47 -0.27
C VAL A 103 3.48 -6.63 0.71
N THR A 104 4.45 -6.84 1.60
CA THR A 104 4.35 -7.92 2.62
C THR A 104 3.16 -7.72 3.55
N ASN A 105 2.94 -6.50 4.06
CA ASN A 105 1.78 -6.22 4.93
C ASN A 105 0.46 -6.33 4.17
N PHE A 106 0.42 -5.82 2.93
CA PHE A 106 -0.73 -5.95 2.05
C PHE A 106 -1.07 -7.43 1.78
N ASP A 107 -0.07 -8.26 1.52
CA ASP A 107 -0.27 -9.66 1.23
C ASP A 107 -0.84 -10.43 2.43
N LEU A 108 -0.38 -10.11 3.64
CA LEU A 108 -0.91 -10.67 4.89
C LEU A 108 -2.36 -10.24 5.12
N GLU A 109 -2.68 -8.96 4.91
CA GLU A 109 -4.05 -8.47 5.06
C GLU A 109 -5.01 -9.11 4.05
N MET A 110 -4.59 -9.22 2.78
CA MET A 110 -5.43 -9.83 1.76
C MET A 110 -5.63 -11.34 1.98
N GLN A 111 -4.63 -12.05 2.54
CA GLN A 111 -4.80 -13.45 2.95
C GLN A 111 -5.81 -13.59 4.10
N SER A 112 -5.71 -12.74 5.12
CA SER A 112 -6.69 -12.73 6.22
C SER A 112 -8.09 -12.42 5.71
N PHE A 113 -8.22 -11.47 4.77
CA PHE A 113 -9.50 -11.11 4.19
C PHE A 113 -10.08 -12.21 3.28
N GLU A 114 -9.23 -13.00 2.63
CA GLU A 114 -9.67 -14.16 1.83
C GLU A 114 -10.41 -15.19 2.69
N GLU A 115 -9.90 -15.48 3.88
CA GLU A 115 -10.54 -16.38 4.85
C GLU A 115 -11.87 -15.80 5.37
N GLU A 116 -11.89 -14.49 5.70
CA GLU A 116 -13.09 -13.78 6.15
C GLU A 116 -14.18 -13.81 5.08
N PHE A 117 -13.82 -13.47 3.83
CA PHE A 117 -14.73 -13.44 2.70
C PHE A 117 -15.26 -14.84 2.35
N ALA A 118 -14.42 -15.87 2.39
CA ALA A 118 -14.82 -17.25 2.18
C ALA A 118 -15.80 -17.73 3.27
N THR A 119 -15.52 -17.41 4.53
CA THR A 119 -16.41 -17.73 5.66
C THR A 119 -17.76 -17.06 5.47
N ARG A 120 -17.79 -15.77 5.12
CA ARG A 120 -19.04 -15.05 4.91
C ARG A 120 -19.86 -15.61 3.74
N LYS A 121 -19.19 -15.99 2.64
CA LYS A 121 -19.84 -16.69 1.53
C LYS A 121 -20.48 -18.02 1.96
N GLN A 122 -19.83 -18.77 2.85
CA GLN A 122 -20.37 -20.02 3.35
C GLN A 122 -21.62 -19.80 4.22
N GLU A 123 -21.59 -18.79 5.10
CA GLU A 123 -22.73 -18.40 5.93
C GLU A 123 -23.94 -17.98 5.08
N LEU A 124 -23.71 -17.23 4.00
CA LEU A 124 -24.75 -16.75 3.08
C LEU A 124 -25.13 -17.77 1.98
N SER A 125 -24.55 -18.97 1.99
CA SER A 125 -24.66 -19.92 0.87
C SER A 125 -26.10 -20.26 0.46
N GLN A 126 -27.02 -20.37 1.42
CA GLN A 126 -28.43 -20.65 1.14
C GLN A 126 -29.10 -19.52 0.35
N ASP A 127 -28.83 -18.27 0.71
CA ASP A 127 -29.39 -17.09 0.03
C ASP A 127 -28.74 -16.91 -1.34
N LEU A 128 -27.40 -16.97 -1.40
CA LEU A 128 -26.63 -16.86 -2.64
C LEU A 128 -27.07 -17.88 -3.70
N SER A 129 -27.48 -19.10 -3.29
CA SER A 129 -27.98 -20.13 -4.21
C SER A 129 -29.29 -19.78 -4.92
N ARG A 130 -30.01 -18.77 -4.43
CA ARG A 130 -31.32 -18.32 -4.94
C ARG A 130 -31.24 -17.00 -5.70
N GLU A 131 -30.16 -16.24 -5.53
CA GLU A 131 -29.97 -14.91 -6.08
C GLU A 131 -29.31 -14.98 -7.46
N ALA A 132 -29.77 -14.22 -8.46
CA ALA A 132 -29.06 -14.09 -9.74
C ALA A 132 -28.07 -12.92 -9.68
N GLY A 133 -26.91 -13.07 -10.33
CA GLY A 133 -25.89 -12.01 -10.43
C GLY A 133 -24.54 -12.40 -9.85
N SER A 134 -23.63 -11.41 -9.77
CA SER A 134 -22.28 -11.61 -9.25
C SER A 134 -21.66 -10.35 -8.70
N VAL A 135 -20.84 -10.49 -7.67
CA VAL A 135 -19.95 -9.44 -7.18
C VAL A 135 -18.50 -9.86 -7.44
N LYS A 136 -17.68 -8.91 -7.90
CA LYS A 136 -16.25 -9.12 -8.15
C LYS A 136 -15.47 -7.89 -7.72
N PHE A 137 -14.41 -8.13 -6.99
CA PHE A 137 -13.45 -7.12 -6.54
C PHE A 137 -12.05 -7.60 -6.88
N THR A 138 -11.28 -6.77 -7.57
CA THR A 138 -9.89 -7.06 -7.93
C THR A 138 -9.03 -5.91 -7.45
N VAL A 139 -7.91 -6.23 -6.81
CA VAL A 139 -6.98 -5.24 -6.27
C VAL A 139 -5.52 -5.67 -6.41
N HIS A 140 -4.66 -4.70 -6.69
CA HIS A 140 -3.22 -4.78 -6.50
C HIS A 140 -2.67 -3.40 -6.11
N LEU A 141 -1.52 -3.39 -5.45
CA LEU A 141 -0.73 -2.19 -5.20
C LEU A 141 0.30 -1.99 -6.30
N TYR A 142 0.64 -0.73 -6.55
CA TYR A 142 1.71 -0.36 -7.45
C TYR A 142 2.49 0.85 -6.92
N LEU A 143 3.77 0.89 -7.24
CA LEU A 143 4.70 1.94 -6.86
C LEU A 143 4.78 3.00 -7.96
N THR A 144 4.59 4.24 -7.56
CA THR A 144 4.78 5.45 -8.38
C THR A 144 5.90 6.32 -7.81
N ALA A 145 6.36 7.28 -8.59
CA ALA A 145 7.31 8.29 -8.16
C ALA A 145 6.97 9.64 -8.79
N GLU A 146 7.59 10.70 -8.27
CA GLU A 146 7.47 12.05 -8.82
C GLU A 146 7.94 12.17 -10.28
N ASP A 147 7.52 13.25 -10.94
CA ASP A 147 7.74 13.51 -12.37
C ASP A 147 9.20 13.37 -12.80
N ALA A 148 10.17 13.80 -11.98
CA ALA A 148 11.58 13.70 -12.31
C ALA A 148 12.04 12.24 -12.49
N VAL A 149 11.48 11.32 -11.70
CA VAL A 149 11.74 9.88 -11.83
C VAL A 149 10.87 9.30 -12.95
N ALA A 150 9.61 9.71 -13.07
CA ALA A 150 8.70 9.24 -14.13
C ALA A 150 9.13 9.61 -15.55
N GLN A 151 9.96 10.64 -15.71
CA GLN A 151 10.60 10.97 -16.99
C GLN A 151 11.75 10.01 -17.36
N ALA A 152 12.37 9.37 -16.37
CA ALA A 152 13.53 8.50 -16.55
C ALA A 152 13.18 7.00 -16.48
N TYR A 153 12.06 6.65 -15.85
CA TYR A 153 11.63 5.27 -15.62
C TYR A 153 10.18 5.06 -16.07
N GLU A 154 9.91 3.88 -16.62
CA GLU A 154 8.54 3.44 -16.89
C GLU A 154 7.77 3.25 -15.58
N MET A 155 6.52 3.70 -15.56
CA MET A 155 5.63 3.55 -14.42
C MET A 155 4.60 2.45 -14.69
N PRO A 156 4.24 1.63 -13.67
CA PRO A 156 4.71 1.68 -12.29
C PRO A 156 6.11 1.07 -12.09
N LEU A 157 6.85 1.53 -11.07
CA LEU A 157 8.19 1.02 -10.74
C LEU A 157 8.19 -0.41 -10.20
N ALA A 158 7.09 -0.81 -9.55
CA ALA A 158 6.87 -2.14 -8.99
C ALA A 158 5.37 -2.38 -8.81
N VAL A 159 4.96 -3.64 -8.80
CA VAL A 159 3.55 -4.05 -8.65
C VAL A 159 3.47 -5.24 -7.69
N SER A 160 2.46 -5.28 -6.82
CA SER A 160 2.19 -6.45 -5.98
C SER A 160 1.53 -7.57 -6.79
N ARG A 161 1.32 -8.73 -6.16
CA ARG A 161 0.36 -9.71 -6.70
C ARG A 161 -1.04 -9.09 -6.79
N THR A 162 -1.84 -9.60 -7.72
CA THR A 162 -3.26 -9.25 -7.84
C THR A 162 -4.11 -10.23 -7.04
N TYR A 163 -5.02 -9.70 -6.24
CA TYR A 163 -6.05 -10.46 -5.53
C TYR A 163 -7.40 -10.26 -6.21
N THR A 164 -8.19 -11.32 -6.29
CA THR A 164 -9.56 -11.27 -6.82
C THR A 164 -10.50 -12.01 -5.89
N PHE A 165 -11.54 -11.32 -5.47
CA PHE A 165 -12.60 -11.83 -4.61
C PHE A 165 -13.89 -11.80 -5.42
N GLU A 166 -14.47 -12.97 -5.63
CA GLU A 166 -15.64 -13.12 -6.50
C GLU A 166 -16.68 -14.03 -5.83
N CYS A 167 -17.94 -13.64 -5.96
CA CYS A 167 -19.07 -14.50 -5.68
C CYS A 167 -20.09 -14.38 -6.79
N ARG A 168 -20.55 -15.51 -7.29
CA ARG A 168 -21.67 -15.60 -8.23
C ARG A 168 -22.84 -16.24 -7.49
N GLY A 169 -24.02 -15.68 -7.67
CA GLY A 169 -25.24 -16.30 -7.21
C GLY A 169 -25.63 -17.49 -8.11
N LYS A 170 -26.91 -17.87 -8.06
CA LYS A 170 -27.54 -18.84 -8.94
C LYS A 170 -27.16 -18.59 -10.41
N ASN A 171 -26.67 -19.65 -11.05
CA ASN A 171 -26.34 -19.68 -12.47
C ASN A 171 -27.42 -18.99 -13.32
N GLU A 172 -27.08 -17.86 -13.94
CA GLU A 172 -27.63 -17.54 -15.26
C GLU A 172 -26.98 -18.53 -16.23
N SER A 173 -27.49 -19.75 -16.28
CA SER A 173 -27.22 -20.65 -17.40
C SER A 173 -27.80 -20.02 -18.65
N TYR A 174 -26.91 -19.64 -19.57
CA TYR A 174 -27.21 -19.23 -20.96
C TYR A 174 -28.21 -20.17 -21.63
#